data_AF-A0A6M0L6I7-F1
#
_entry.id   AF-A0A6M0L6I7-F1
#
_cell.length_a   1.000
_cell.length_b   1.000
_cell.length_c   1.000
_cell.angle_alpha   90.00
_cell.angle_beta   90.00
_cell.angle_gamma   90.00
#
_symmetry.space_group_name_H-M   'P 1'
#
loop_
_entity.id
_entity.type
_entity.pdbx_description
1 polymer ?
#
loop_
_entity_poly.entity_id
_entity_poly.type
_entity_poly.pdbx_seq_one_letter_code
_entity_poly.pdbx_strand_id
1 'polypeptide(L)'
;MKKQINYITLMILFLSLFMPSISAFATGRDLTNQVTLSDIIIKDSSGSKPLSGTNNTQTGTTKTLNAKVFFTGKYDLSSLGATLASGDYFTVSVPEYIHLVSGSYPLIHPETNIQLGTMVSDSDTGKITVTFNENIEQEANVKGAFSAESTLSLQEGSNQFTFPDGSTYEVVYNYVENPLDAYKIIGESIFKVGYNSNEETLGW
;
A
#
# COMPACT_ATOMS: atom_id res chain seq x y z
N MET A 1 -23.46 30.31 44.68
CA MET A 1 -22.37 29.45 44.15
C MET A 1 -22.48 29.42 42.62
N LYS A 2 -21.49 29.98 41.90
CA LYS A 2 -21.49 30.01 40.44
C LYS A 2 -21.22 28.60 39.92
N LYS A 3 -22.15 28.05 39.13
CA LYS A 3 -22.04 26.73 38.50
C LYS A 3 -21.00 26.85 37.38
N GLN A 4 -19.75 26.47 37.68
CA GLN A 4 -18.70 26.29 36.68
C GLN A 4 -19.14 25.13 35.80
N ILE A 5 -19.67 25.44 34.61
CA ILE A 5 -19.88 24.45 33.56
C ILE A 5 -18.48 23.98 33.15
N ASN A 6 -18.21 22.70 33.34
CA ASN A 6 -16.90 22.11 33.09
C ASN A 6 -16.64 22.16 31.58
N TYR A 7 -15.86 23.15 31.12
CA TYR A 7 -15.59 23.40 29.70
C TYR A 7 -14.98 22.18 28.99
N ILE A 8 -14.32 21.28 29.74
CA ILE A 8 -13.79 20.02 29.23
C ILE A 8 -14.92 19.08 28.78
N THR A 9 -16.03 19.02 29.51
CA THR A 9 -17.20 18.20 29.12
C THR A 9 -17.90 18.78 27.88
N LEU A 10 -17.91 20.10 27.72
CA LEU A 10 -18.45 20.77 26.54
C LEU A 10 -17.54 20.61 25.31
N MET A 11 -16.21 20.58 25.52
CA MET A 11 -15.23 20.36 24.45
C MET A 11 -15.26 18.93 23.91
N ILE A 12 -15.47 17.93 24.79
CA ILE A 12 -15.63 16.53 24.36
C ILE A 12 -16.94 16.35 23.57
N LEU A 13 -18.01 17.05 23.94
CA LEU A 13 -19.29 17.01 23.22
C LEU A 13 -19.21 17.64 21.81
N PHE A 14 -18.30 18.61 21.60
CA PHE A 14 -18.04 19.21 20.28
C PHE A 14 -17.12 18.35 19.40
N LEU A 15 -16.24 17.54 19.99
CA LEU A 15 -15.35 16.65 19.24
C LEU A 15 -16.06 15.41 18.68
N SER A 16 -17.18 14.99 19.27
CA SER A 16 -17.99 13.88 18.74
C SER A 16 -18.88 14.26 17.54
N LEU A 17 -18.95 15.55 17.18
CA LEU A 17 -19.69 16.02 15.99
C LEU A 17 -18.90 15.86 14.68
N PHE A 18 -17.65 15.38 14.75
CA PHE A 18 -16.79 15.09 13.59
C PHE A 18 -16.50 13.59 13.41
N MET A 19 -17.32 12.71 13.98
CA MET A 19 -17.37 11.33 13.51
C MET A 19 -18.40 11.27 12.38
N PRO A 20 -17.99 11.18 11.10
CA PRO A 20 -18.95 10.82 10.06
C PRO A 20 -19.59 9.50 10.49
N SER A 21 -20.91 9.50 10.43
CA SER A 21 -21.78 8.39 10.80
C SER A 21 -21.22 7.08 10.25
N ILE A 22 -21.31 6.00 11.04
CA ILE A 22 -21.21 4.62 10.54
C ILE A 22 -21.96 4.58 9.21
N SER A 23 -21.20 4.27 8.16
CA SER A 23 -21.63 4.29 6.77
C SER A 23 -23.00 3.65 6.64
N ALA A 24 -23.94 4.37 6.03
CA ALA A 24 -25.14 3.74 5.50
C ALA A 24 -24.69 2.51 4.70
N PHE A 25 -25.28 1.35 4.99
CA PHE A 25 -25.07 0.15 4.19
C PHE A 25 -25.25 0.55 2.72
N ALA A 26 -24.18 0.43 1.94
CA ALA A 26 -24.14 0.83 0.54
C ALA A 26 -25.26 0.11 -0.21
N THR A 27 -26.32 0.83 -0.57
CA THR A 27 -27.35 0.36 -1.51
C THR A 27 -26.91 0.54 -2.97
N GLY A 28 -25.68 1.00 -3.21
CA GLY A 28 -25.13 1.14 -4.56
C GLY A 28 -24.66 -0.18 -5.16
N ARG A 29 -24.35 -0.13 -6.45
CA ARG A 29 -23.97 -1.28 -7.26
C ARG A 29 -22.56 -1.73 -6.89
N ASP A 30 -22.35 -3.05 -6.89
CA ASP A 30 -21.02 -3.64 -6.87
C ASP A 30 -20.42 -3.58 -8.29
N LEU A 31 -19.36 -2.78 -8.44
CA LEU A 31 -18.64 -2.53 -9.67
C LEU A 31 -17.30 -3.28 -9.73
N THR A 32 -17.05 -4.23 -8.81
CA THR A 32 -15.78 -4.98 -8.74
C THR A 32 -15.42 -5.67 -10.06
N ASN A 33 -16.40 -6.15 -10.83
CA ASN A 33 -16.16 -6.77 -12.14
C ASN A 33 -16.20 -5.80 -13.33
N GLN A 34 -16.41 -4.50 -13.06
CA GLN A 34 -16.51 -3.44 -14.07
C GLN A 34 -15.34 -2.44 -13.99
N VAL A 35 -14.64 -2.41 -12.85
CA VAL A 35 -13.42 -1.62 -12.67
C VAL A 35 -12.24 -2.29 -13.39
N THR A 36 -11.46 -1.51 -14.13
CA THR A 36 -10.17 -1.96 -14.65
C THR A 36 -9.09 -1.60 -13.66
N LEU A 37 -8.32 -2.57 -13.19
CA LEU A 37 -7.17 -2.37 -12.30
C LEU A 37 -5.87 -2.45 -13.09
N SER A 38 -4.89 -1.64 -12.72
CA SER A 38 -3.58 -1.62 -13.38
C SER A 38 -2.49 -1.06 -12.46
N ASP A 39 -1.23 -1.16 -12.90
CA ASP A 39 -0.06 -0.63 -12.19
C ASP A 39 0.01 -1.10 -10.73
N ILE A 40 -0.42 -2.33 -10.45
CA ILE A 40 -0.41 -2.89 -9.11
C ILE A 40 1.04 -3.24 -8.74
N ILE A 41 1.56 -2.58 -7.70
CA ILE A 41 2.93 -2.78 -7.22
C ILE A 41 2.99 -2.73 -5.69
N ILE A 42 4.00 -3.41 -5.15
CA ILE A 42 4.41 -3.28 -3.75
C ILE A 42 5.51 -2.23 -3.67
N LYS A 43 5.33 -1.24 -2.81
CA LYS A 43 6.34 -0.21 -2.52
C LYS A 43 7.02 -0.46 -1.18
N ASP A 44 8.24 0.03 -1.06
CA ASP A 44 9.00 -0.02 0.20
C ASP A 44 8.31 0.75 1.33
N SER A 45 8.89 0.71 2.53
CA SER A 45 8.34 1.36 3.72
C SER A 45 8.22 2.89 3.62
N SER A 46 8.87 3.52 2.62
CA SER A 46 8.73 4.96 2.34
C SER A 46 7.54 5.27 1.44
N GLY A 47 6.94 4.26 0.80
CA GLY A 47 5.87 4.42 -0.19
C GLY A 47 6.32 5.11 -1.49
N SER A 48 7.61 5.36 -1.65
CA SER A 48 8.14 6.17 -2.76
C SER A 48 8.75 5.32 -3.88
N LYS A 49 9.30 4.16 -3.54
CA LYS A 49 9.97 3.27 -4.50
C LYS A 49 9.28 1.91 -4.52
N PRO A 50 9.23 1.23 -5.67
CA PRO A 50 8.95 -0.21 -5.69
C PRO A 50 9.87 -0.91 -4.69
N LEU A 51 9.36 -1.96 -4.03
CA LEU A 51 10.17 -2.81 -3.18
C LEU A 51 11.34 -3.36 -4.01
N SER A 52 12.58 -2.95 -3.67
CA SER A 52 13.87 -3.14 -4.37
C SER A 52 13.88 -4.20 -5.49
N GLY A 53 14.15 -3.86 -6.75
CA GLY A 53 15.52 -3.67 -7.30
C GLY A 53 16.01 -4.97 -7.98
N THR A 54 16.50 -4.89 -9.22
CA THR A 54 16.79 -6.00 -10.18
C THR A 54 16.63 -7.42 -9.60
N ASN A 55 15.47 -8.04 -9.85
CA ASN A 55 15.03 -9.38 -9.44
C ASN A 55 14.28 -9.54 -8.09
N ASN A 56 13.86 -8.46 -7.43
CA ASN A 56 12.99 -8.52 -6.24
C ASN A 56 13.54 -9.39 -5.09
N THR A 57 14.86 -9.35 -4.87
CA THR A 57 15.51 -10.16 -3.83
C THR A 57 15.57 -9.40 -2.51
N GLN A 58 15.20 -10.07 -1.42
CA GLN A 58 15.32 -9.59 -0.05
C GLN A 58 16.22 -10.50 0.77
N THR A 59 16.91 -9.96 1.77
CA THR A 59 17.82 -10.73 2.63
C THR A 59 17.54 -10.40 4.09
N GLY A 60 17.59 -11.40 4.97
CA GLY A 60 17.44 -11.18 6.41
C GLY A 60 18.04 -12.28 7.27
N THR A 61 18.07 -12.04 8.58
CA THR A 61 18.70 -12.92 9.59
C THR A 61 17.71 -13.84 10.29
N THR A 62 16.48 -13.90 9.79
CA THR A 62 15.40 -14.79 10.25
C THR A 62 14.84 -15.55 9.06
N LYS A 63 14.29 -16.75 9.26
CA LYS A 63 13.68 -17.53 8.17
C LYS A 63 12.40 -16.93 7.60
N THR A 64 11.87 -15.91 8.27
CA THR A 64 10.73 -15.12 7.80
C THR A 64 11.08 -13.64 7.86
N LEU A 65 10.49 -12.85 6.96
CA LEU A 65 10.56 -11.39 6.98
C LEU A 65 9.16 -10.83 7.11
N ASN A 66 8.98 -9.89 8.04
CA ASN A 66 7.82 -9.02 8.10
C ASN A 66 8.26 -7.59 7.84
N ALA A 67 7.87 -7.03 6.71
CA ALA A 67 8.27 -5.69 6.29
C ALA A 67 7.05 -4.79 6.14
N LYS A 68 7.12 -3.58 6.69
CA LYS A 68 6.16 -2.52 6.35
C LYS A 68 6.35 -2.15 4.89
N VAL A 69 5.25 -2.16 4.14
CA VAL A 69 5.18 -1.83 2.72
C VAL A 69 3.92 -1.03 2.43
N PHE A 70 3.77 -0.58 1.19
CA PHE A 70 2.50 -0.09 0.67
C PHE A 70 2.05 -0.94 -0.51
N PHE A 71 0.80 -1.42 -0.46
CA PHE A 71 0.14 -2.04 -1.60
C PHE A 71 -0.58 -0.95 -2.40
N THR A 72 -0.16 -0.77 -3.64
CA THR A 72 -0.62 0.36 -4.47
C THR A 72 -1.05 -0.10 -5.84
N GLY A 73 -1.94 0.65 -6.47
CA GLY A 73 -2.36 0.43 -7.84
C GLY A 73 -3.28 1.53 -8.34
N LYS A 74 -3.74 1.40 -9.57
CA LYS A 74 -4.68 2.31 -10.22
C LYS A 74 -5.98 1.61 -10.54
N TYR A 75 -7.03 2.41 -10.64
CA TYR A 75 -8.35 1.97 -11.07
C TYR A 75 -8.90 2.91 -12.14
N ASP A 76 -9.67 2.34 -13.07
CA ASP A 76 -10.34 3.04 -14.16
C ASP A 76 -11.79 2.55 -14.28
N LEU A 77 -12.74 3.48 -14.13
CA LEU A 77 -14.18 3.29 -14.28
C LEU A 77 -14.75 4.13 -15.43
N SER A 78 -13.89 4.71 -16.28
CA SER A 78 -14.31 5.59 -17.38
C SER A 78 -15.22 4.91 -18.40
N SER A 79 -15.18 3.57 -18.49
CA SER A 79 -16.11 2.77 -19.29
C SER A 79 -17.57 2.93 -18.87
N LEU A 80 -17.84 3.36 -17.64
CA LEU A 80 -19.19 3.58 -17.09
C LEU A 80 -19.73 4.98 -17.38
N GLY A 81 -18.91 5.92 -17.86
CA GLY A 81 -19.33 7.30 -18.11
C GLY A 81 -19.94 7.98 -16.86
N ALA A 82 -20.91 8.87 -17.09
CA ALA A 82 -21.65 9.58 -16.04
C ALA A 82 -22.80 8.74 -15.42
N THR A 83 -22.57 7.45 -15.17
CA THR A 83 -23.58 6.56 -14.58
C THR A 83 -23.31 6.18 -13.13
N LEU A 84 -22.17 6.59 -12.58
CA LEU A 84 -21.83 6.35 -11.18
C LEU A 84 -22.80 7.13 -10.27
N ALA A 85 -23.18 6.52 -9.17
CA ALA A 85 -24.10 7.09 -8.20
C ALA A 85 -23.58 6.95 -6.76
N SER A 86 -24.15 7.74 -5.85
CA SER A 86 -23.85 7.63 -4.42
C SER A 86 -24.05 6.20 -3.92
N GLY A 87 -23.05 5.68 -3.20
CA GLY A 87 -23.02 4.32 -2.67
C GLY A 87 -22.50 3.26 -3.63
N ASP A 88 -22.32 3.54 -4.92
CA ASP A 88 -21.62 2.61 -5.83
C ASP A 88 -20.22 2.32 -5.28
N TYR A 89 -19.76 1.08 -5.43
CA TYR A 89 -18.48 0.68 -4.86
C TYR A 89 -17.79 -0.40 -5.67
N PHE A 90 -16.49 -0.56 -5.46
CA PHE A 90 -15.74 -1.72 -5.91
C PHE A 90 -14.75 -2.17 -4.84
N THR A 91 -14.30 -3.40 -4.95
CA THR A 91 -13.31 -3.98 -4.02
C THR A 91 -12.05 -4.43 -4.74
N VAL A 92 -10.91 -4.34 -4.05
CA VAL A 92 -9.62 -4.86 -4.48
C VAL A 92 -9.17 -5.87 -3.42
N SER A 93 -9.04 -7.14 -3.81
CA SER A 93 -8.57 -8.19 -2.91
C SER A 93 -7.06 -8.16 -2.82
N VAL A 94 -6.51 -8.29 -1.61
CA VAL A 94 -5.06 -8.27 -1.41
C VAL A 94 -4.51 -9.71 -1.40
N PRO A 95 -3.35 -9.99 -2.03
CA PRO A 95 -2.74 -11.32 -2.02
C PRO A 95 -2.40 -11.82 -0.61
N GLU A 96 -2.34 -13.14 -0.44
CA GLU A 96 -2.19 -13.85 0.86
C GLU A 96 -1.04 -13.36 1.76
N TYR A 97 0.08 -12.97 1.15
CA TYR A 97 1.31 -12.59 1.86
C TYR A 97 1.38 -11.09 2.20
N ILE A 98 0.36 -10.33 1.81
CA ILE A 98 0.25 -8.91 2.09
C ILE A 98 -0.92 -8.73 3.05
N HIS A 99 -0.61 -8.29 4.27
CA HIS A 99 -1.59 -8.06 5.32
C HIS A 99 -1.88 -6.58 5.42
N LEU A 100 -3.11 -6.18 5.12
CA LEU A 100 -3.53 -4.79 5.20
C LEU A 100 -3.45 -4.27 6.64
N VAL A 101 -3.06 -3.00 6.76
CA VAL A 101 -3.35 -2.21 7.96
C VAL A 101 -4.69 -1.52 7.74
N SER A 102 -5.61 -1.68 8.70
CA SER A 102 -6.94 -1.07 8.62
C SER A 102 -6.85 0.45 8.61
N GLY A 103 -7.60 1.09 7.70
CA GLY A 103 -7.54 2.53 7.49
C GLY A 103 -8.73 3.06 6.68
N SER A 104 -8.96 4.36 6.77
CA SER A 104 -10.03 5.06 6.04
C SER A 104 -9.50 6.38 5.50
N TYR A 105 -9.70 6.60 4.20
CA TYR A 105 -9.08 7.69 3.46
C TYR A 105 -10.12 8.35 2.54
N PRO A 106 -10.26 9.68 2.56
CA PRO A 106 -11.18 10.36 1.65
C PRO A 106 -10.64 10.33 0.21
N LEU A 107 -11.55 10.13 -0.74
CA LEU A 107 -11.23 10.29 -2.17
C LEU A 107 -11.43 11.76 -2.53
N ILE A 108 -10.35 12.50 -2.78
CA ILE A 108 -10.41 13.93 -3.04
C ILE A 108 -10.20 14.19 -4.53
N HIS A 109 -11.12 14.93 -5.14
CA HIS A 109 -10.95 15.42 -6.50
C HIS A 109 -9.73 16.36 -6.55
N PRO A 110 -8.73 16.13 -7.42
CA PRO A 110 -7.45 16.84 -7.37
C PRO A 110 -7.55 18.34 -7.64
N GLU A 111 -8.51 18.78 -8.46
CA GLU A 111 -8.67 20.19 -8.81
C GLU A 111 -9.61 20.96 -7.86
N THR A 112 -10.76 20.38 -7.53
CA THR A 112 -11.81 21.05 -6.73
C THR A 112 -11.67 20.83 -5.23
N ASN A 113 -10.85 19.86 -4.80
CA ASN A 113 -10.72 19.40 -3.41
C ASN A 113 -12.03 18.87 -2.79
N ILE A 114 -13.05 18.58 -3.61
CA ILE A 114 -14.30 17.98 -3.17
C ILE A 114 -14.08 16.49 -2.90
N GLN A 115 -14.63 15.99 -1.79
CA GLN A 115 -14.62 14.57 -1.50
C GLN A 115 -15.64 13.84 -2.37
N LEU A 116 -15.18 12.85 -3.14
CA LEU A 116 -15.97 12.01 -4.05
C LEU A 116 -16.37 10.66 -3.44
N GLY A 117 -15.86 10.33 -2.26
CA GLY A 117 -16.08 9.05 -1.61
C GLY A 117 -15.05 8.73 -0.54
N THR A 118 -14.92 7.45 -0.23
CA THR A 118 -14.01 6.93 0.79
C THR A 118 -13.38 5.62 0.32
N MET A 119 -12.09 5.46 0.57
CA MET A 119 -11.36 4.21 0.49
C MET A 119 -11.17 3.65 1.91
N VAL A 120 -11.53 2.39 2.12
CA VAL A 120 -11.30 1.67 3.37
C VAL A 120 -10.40 0.48 3.10
N SER A 121 -9.29 0.35 3.82
CA SER A 121 -8.52 -0.89 3.91
C SER A 121 -8.97 -1.65 5.15
N ASP A 122 -9.24 -2.94 5.00
CA ASP A 122 -9.73 -3.81 6.07
C ASP A 122 -8.78 -5.00 6.25
N SER A 123 -8.14 -5.05 7.42
CA SER A 123 -7.18 -6.09 7.80
C SER A 123 -7.82 -7.47 7.98
N ASP A 124 -9.09 -7.52 8.36
CA ASP A 124 -9.78 -8.77 8.69
C ASP A 124 -10.28 -9.46 7.42
N THR A 125 -10.77 -8.68 6.46
CA THR A 125 -11.25 -9.21 5.17
C THR A 125 -10.17 -9.26 4.10
N GLY A 126 -9.04 -8.57 4.27
CA GLY A 126 -7.98 -8.47 3.26
C GLY A 126 -8.42 -7.71 2.01
N LYS A 127 -9.37 -6.78 2.15
CA LYS A 127 -9.94 -6.02 1.04
C LYS A 127 -9.72 -4.52 1.21
N ILE A 128 -9.49 -3.86 0.08
CA ILE A 128 -9.64 -2.41 -0.07
C ILE A 128 -11.01 -2.18 -0.72
N THR A 129 -11.87 -1.40 -0.09
CA THR A 129 -13.19 -1.02 -0.62
C THR A 129 -13.20 0.47 -0.93
N VAL A 130 -13.59 0.81 -2.15
CA VAL A 130 -13.77 2.19 -2.59
C VAL A 130 -15.27 2.42 -2.78
N THR A 131 -15.84 3.35 -2.03
CA THR A 131 -17.27 3.70 -2.09
C THR A 131 -17.42 5.17 -2.45
N PHE A 132 -18.26 5.46 -3.43
CA PHE A 132 -18.50 6.82 -3.91
C PHE A 132 -19.64 7.51 -3.15
N ASN A 133 -19.61 8.84 -3.07
CA ASN A 133 -20.69 9.66 -2.55
C ASN A 133 -21.42 10.42 -3.68
N GLU A 134 -22.39 11.26 -3.33
CA GLU A 134 -23.21 12.02 -4.28
C GLU A 134 -22.41 12.95 -5.22
N ASN A 135 -21.21 13.38 -4.84
CA ASN A 135 -20.40 14.24 -5.70
C ASN A 135 -19.85 13.49 -6.93
N ILE A 136 -19.82 12.16 -6.92
CA ILE A 136 -19.38 11.36 -8.07
C ILE A 136 -20.29 11.49 -9.28
N GLU A 137 -21.56 11.85 -9.08
CA GLU A 137 -22.58 11.93 -10.14
C GLU A 137 -22.26 13.03 -11.16
N GLN A 138 -21.35 13.95 -10.82
CA GLN A 138 -20.86 15.02 -11.69
C GLN A 138 -19.64 14.58 -12.54
N GLU A 139 -19.10 13.39 -12.29
CA GLU A 139 -17.88 12.87 -12.91
C GLU A 139 -18.19 11.86 -14.00
N ALA A 140 -17.64 12.06 -15.21
CA ALA A 140 -17.85 11.16 -16.34
C ALA A 140 -16.64 10.27 -16.67
N ASN A 141 -15.47 10.56 -16.10
CA ASN A 141 -14.19 9.91 -16.42
C ASN A 141 -13.43 9.57 -15.14
N VAL A 142 -14.03 8.73 -14.30
CA VAL A 142 -13.50 8.41 -12.98
C VAL A 142 -12.31 7.46 -13.09
N LYS A 143 -11.13 7.98 -12.73
CA LYS A 143 -9.87 7.25 -12.60
C LYS A 143 -9.19 7.67 -11.32
N GLY A 144 -8.42 6.77 -10.72
CA GLY A 144 -7.68 7.09 -9.52
C GLY A 144 -6.63 6.06 -9.17
N ALA A 145 -6.07 6.23 -7.97
CA ALA A 145 -5.11 5.32 -7.39
C ALA A 145 -5.53 4.94 -5.98
N PHE A 146 -5.15 3.73 -5.56
CA PHE A 146 -5.24 3.29 -4.18
C PHE A 146 -3.82 3.08 -3.64
N SER A 147 -3.65 3.32 -2.34
CA SER A 147 -2.42 3.06 -1.61
C SER A 147 -2.76 2.73 -0.18
N ALA A 148 -2.58 1.47 0.21
CA ALA A 148 -2.84 1.01 1.56
C ALA A 148 -1.52 0.64 2.25
N GLU A 149 -1.38 1.05 3.50
CA GLU A 149 -0.30 0.54 4.35
C GLU A 149 -0.51 -0.96 4.59
N SER A 150 0.56 -1.74 4.55
CA SER A 150 0.49 -3.19 4.69
C SER A 150 1.77 -3.76 5.31
N THR A 151 1.66 -4.99 5.80
CA THR A 151 2.80 -5.83 6.18
C THR A 151 2.99 -6.90 5.12
N LEU A 152 4.18 -6.99 4.53
CA LEU A 152 4.58 -8.09 3.67
C LEU A 152 5.23 -9.18 4.52
N SER A 153 4.69 -10.39 4.45
CA SER A 153 5.20 -11.56 5.16
C SER A 153 5.81 -12.55 4.17
N LEU A 154 7.12 -12.75 4.24
CA LEU A 154 7.86 -13.64 3.34
C LEU A 154 8.45 -14.81 4.13
N GLN A 155 8.57 -15.95 3.48
CA GLN A 155 9.33 -17.11 3.96
C GLN A 155 10.61 -17.28 3.12
N GLU A 156 11.61 -17.94 3.70
CA GLU A 156 12.83 -18.31 2.98
C GLU A 156 12.50 -19.01 1.65
N GLY A 157 13.11 -18.53 0.56
CA GLY A 157 12.89 -19.01 -0.80
C GLY A 157 12.01 -18.10 -1.65
N SER A 158 11.39 -18.69 -2.67
CA SER A 158 10.53 -17.99 -3.64
C SER A 158 9.13 -17.78 -3.08
N ASN A 159 8.65 -16.54 -3.07
CA ASN A 159 7.30 -16.17 -2.69
C ASN A 159 6.61 -15.55 -3.91
N GLN A 160 5.62 -16.24 -4.47
CA GLN A 160 4.88 -15.79 -5.65
C GLN A 160 3.48 -15.32 -5.27
N PHE A 161 3.06 -14.21 -5.87
CA PHE A 161 1.76 -13.58 -5.65
C PHE A 161 1.08 -13.39 -7.01
N THR A 162 -0.24 -13.53 -7.03
CA THR A 162 -1.07 -13.09 -8.16
C THR A 162 -1.86 -11.88 -7.72
N PHE A 163 -1.66 -10.76 -8.40
CA PHE A 163 -2.39 -9.52 -8.15
C PHE A 163 -3.80 -9.57 -8.76
N PRO A 164 -4.73 -8.72 -8.31
CA PRO A 164 -6.10 -8.65 -8.82
C PRO A 164 -6.24 -8.38 -10.32
N ASP A 165 -5.24 -7.73 -10.94
CA ASP A 165 -5.18 -7.53 -12.39
C ASP A 165 -4.70 -8.78 -13.16
N GLY A 166 -4.42 -9.88 -12.45
CA GLY A 166 -3.91 -11.13 -12.99
C GLY A 166 -2.39 -11.17 -13.17
N SER A 167 -1.69 -10.07 -12.92
CA SER A 167 -0.23 -10.05 -13.00
C SER A 167 0.40 -10.84 -11.85
N THR A 168 1.53 -11.48 -12.11
CA THR A 168 2.28 -12.23 -11.09
C THR A 168 3.50 -11.45 -10.63
N TYR A 169 3.80 -11.53 -9.34
CA TYR A 169 4.98 -10.92 -8.74
C TYR A 169 5.70 -11.96 -7.90
N GLU A 170 7.03 -12.00 -7.98
CA GLU A 170 7.86 -12.90 -7.18
C GLU A 170 8.81 -12.08 -6.31
N VAL A 171 8.98 -12.50 -5.06
CA VAL A 171 10.04 -12.02 -4.17
C VAL A 171 10.83 -13.21 -3.67
N VAL A 172 12.14 -13.20 -3.91
CA VAL A 172 13.05 -14.20 -3.36
C VAL A 172 13.57 -13.68 -2.02
N TYR A 173 13.33 -14.42 -0.94
CA TYR A 173 13.84 -14.08 0.38
C TYR A 173 14.97 -15.03 0.80
N ASN A 174 16.17 -14.48 0.95
CA ASN A 174 17.36 -15.21 1.36
C ASN A 174 17.57 -15.06 2.86
N TYR A 175 17.48 -16.18 3.59
CA TYR A 175 17.93 -16.24 4.97
C TYR A 175 19.45 -16.32 5.02
N VAL A 176 20.07 -15.55 5.91
CA VAL A 176 21.49 -15.61 6.19
C VAL A 176 21.69 -15.71 7.70
N GLU A 177 22.25 -16.83 8.14
CA GLU A 177 22.47 -17.13 9.57
C GLU A 177 23.42 -16.11 10.23
N ASN A 178 24.45 -15.69 9.51
CA ASN A 178 25.36 -14.64 9.96
C ASN A 178 25.19 -13.39 9.07
N PRO A 179 24.81 -12.22 9.60
CA PRO A 179 24.67 -11.00 8.81
C PRO A 179 25.94 -10.59 8.06
N LEU A 180 27.13 -11.04 8.51
CA LEU A 180 28.39 -10.84 7.78
C LEU A 180 28.48 -11.68 6.49
N ASP A 181 27.80 -12.83 6.44
CA ASP A 181 27.72 -13.65 5.23
C ASP A 181 26.80 -13.03 4.16
N ALA A 182 25.90 -12.11 4.54
CA ALA A 182 25.06 -11.36 3.59
C ALA A 182 25.88 -10.35 2.76
N TYR A 183 27.05 -9.94 3.27
CA TYR A 183 28.03 -9.10 2.56
C TYR A 183 29.14 -9.91 1.90
N LYS A 184 29.16 -11.24 2.07
CA LYS A 184 30.20 -12.09 1.51
C LYS A 184 29.93 -12.21 0.02
N ILE A 185 30.71 -11.47 -0.75
CA ILE A 185 30.69 -11.47 -2.21
C ILE A 185 30.99 -12.90 -2.68
N ILE A 186 29.98 -13.61 -3.17
CA ILE A 186 30.15 -14.89 -3.89
C ILE A 186 30.19 -14.54 -5.37
N GLY A 187 31.39 -14.41 -5.92
CA GLY A 187 31.64 -14.06 -7.32
C GLY A 187 32.72 -13.00 -7.42
N GLU A 188 33.84 -13.36 -8.04
CA GLU A 188 35.08 -12.58 -8.13
C GLU A 188 34.87 -11.09 -8.48
N SER A 189 35.27 -10.23 -7.56
CA SER A 189 35.78 -8.88 -7.85
C SER A 189 36.68 -8.47 -6.70
N ILE A 190 37.92 -8.98 -6.71
CA ILE A 190 39.00 -8.41 -5.91
C ILE A 190 39.26 -7.02 -6.52
N PHE A 191 38.83 -5.96 -5.85
CA PHE A 191 39.34 -4.62 -6.16
C PHE A 191 40.81 -4.57 -5.70
N LYS A 192 41.75 -4.80 -6.63
CA LYS A 192 43.14 -4.43 -6.43
C LYS A 192 43.28 -2.95 -6.77
N VAL A 193 43.31 -2.08 -5.76
CA VAL A 193 43.73 -0.70 -5.94
C VAL A 193 45.26 -0.69 -5.95
N GLY A 194 45.87 -0.52 -7.12
CA GLY A 194 47.29 -0.23 -7.22
C GLY A 194 47.51 1.25 -7.06
N TYR A 195 48.04 1.69 -5.91
CA TYR A 195 48.78 2.95 -5.86
C TYR A 195 50.25 2.61 -6.08
N ASN A 196 50.82 3.06 -7.19
CA ASN A 196 52.26 3.15 -7.33
C ASN A 196 52.65 4.62 -7.44
N SER A 197 53.12 5.17 -6.33
CA SER A 197 54.22 6.11 -6.36
C SER A 197 55.17 5.77 -5.21
N ASN A 198 56.01 4.78 -5.49
CA ASN A 198 57.41 4.73 -5.05
C ASN A 198 57.74 4.20 -3.65
N GLU A 199 57.21 3.06 -3.23
CA GLU A 199 57.99 2.14 -2.38
C GLU A 199 57.38 0.72 -2.40
N GLU A 200 58.13 -0.22 -2.98
CA GLU A 200 57.77 -1.63 -3.05
C GLU A 200 57.99 -2.30 -1.70
N THR A 201 56.94 -2.81 -1.08
CA THR A 201 56.86 -4.21 -0.63
C THR A 201 55.42 -4.57 -0.24
N LEU A 202 54.89 -5.63 -0.87
CA LEU A 202 53.69 -6.34 -0.42
C LEU A 202 54.13 -7.78 -0.14
N GLY A 203 54.16 -8.14 1.14
CA GLY A 203 54.25 -9.52 1.60
C GLY A 203 52.85 -10.15 1.66
N TRP A 204 52.80 -11.45 1.42
CA TRP A 204 51.59 -12.29 1.43
C TRP A 204 51.10 -12.56 2.85
#